data_AF-A0A437UTM2-F1
#
_entry.id   AF-A0A437UTM2-F1
#
_cell.length_a   1.000
_cell.length_b   1.000
_cell.length_c   1.000
_cell.angle_alpha   90.00
_cell.angle_beta   90.00
_cell.angle_gamma   90.00
#
_symmetry.space_group_name_H-M   'P 1'
#
loop_
_entity.id
_entity.type
_entity.pdbx_description
1 polymer ?
#
loop_
_entity_poly.entity_id
_entity_poly.type
_entity_poly.pdbx_seq_one_letter_code
_entity_poly.pdbx_strand_id
1 'polypeptide(L)'
;MILSADSFYDLLSTIQYLDIIQARNNTELQSLIDLDAELTETRRALAEDMALAEAEKAAAQEALDEAIAAREALQAAIRAQEEAERAERERALAEARAHEGETFTTASGQQATIEVPPSPDIGATGGGSSSTAPTDPASITREYFVEVWSGRIDSYLAGSPLAGYGYAFAEAAWDYGVDPRWSPAISCIESSKGFYCFEPYNAWGWFAYLGSDWDTTIRAHVRGLANGYGYTLTWAAASRYCPPGDAWYAACAAEMQYVWPTDQL
;
A
#
# COMPACT_ATOMS: atom_id res chain seq x y z
N MET A 1 -42.75 24.79 80.04
CA MET A 1 -41.35 25.01 80.47
C MET A 1 -40.92 26.49 80.31
N ILE A 2 -41.83 27.46 80.35
CA ILE A 2 -41.54 28.92 80.47
C ILE A 2 -41.97 29.46 81.85
N LEU A 3 -42.69 28.64 82.64
CA LEU A 3 -43.34 29.03 83.89
C LEU A 3 -42.55 28.65 85.16
N SER A 4 -41.28 28.26 85.02
CA SER A 4 -40.44 27.78 86.13
C SER A 4 -39.05 28.44 86.15
N ALA A 5 -38.95 29.70 85.72
CA ALA A 5 -37.73 30.50 85.83
C ALA A 5 -37.69 31.19 87.20
N ASP A 6 -36.65 30.94 87.98
CA ASP A 6 -36.51 31.43 89.36
C ASP A 6 -36.19 32.94 89.46
N SER A 7 -35.81 33.58 88.34
CA SER A 7 -35.57 35.03 88.27
C SER A 7 -35.91 35.64 86.89
N PHE A 8 -36.18 36.95 86.85
CA PHE A 8 -36.38 37.71 85.60
C PHE A 8 -35.16 37.65 84.67
N TYR A 9 -33.96 37.47 85.24
CA TYR A 9 -32.71 37.34 84.49
C TYR A 9 -32.63 35.99 83.75
N ASP A 10 -33.09 34.90 84.38
CA ASP A 10 -33.17 33.58 83.74
C ASP A 10 -34.21 33.53 82.62
N LEU A 11 -35.34 34.23 82.79
CA LEU A 11 -36.34 34.40 81.73
C LEU A 11 -35.74 35.13 80.51
N LEU A 12 -35.03 36.24 80.74
CA LEU A 12 -34.40 37.02 79.67
C LEU A 12 -33.30 36.24 78.96
N SER A 13 -32.47 35.51 79.71
CA SER A 13 -31.42 34.66 79.16
C SER A 13 -32.00 33.49 78.34
N THR A 14 -33.09 32.87 78.82
CA THR A 14 -33.77 31.79 78.08
C THR A 14 -34.41 32.31 76.79
N ILE A 15 -35.00 33.50 76.79
CA ILE A 15 -35.56 34.13 75.58
C ILE A 15 -34.44 34.45 74.57
N GLN A 16 -33.32 35.03 75.02
CA GLN A 16 -32.17 35.31 74.14
C GLN A 16 -31.56 34.03 73.56
N TYR A 17 -31.45 32.98 74.38
CA TYR A 17 -30.93 31.68 73.94
C TYR A 17 -31.85 31.02 72.88
N LEU A 18 -33.17 31.07 73.09
CA LEU A 18 -34.14 30.56 72.13
C LEU A 18 -34.13 31.35 70.82
N ASP A 19 -33.98 32.67 70.88
CA ASP A 19 -33.88 33.53 69.70
C ASP A 19 -32.61 33.23 68.89
N ILE A 20 -31.47 33.04 69.57
CA ILE A 20 -30.20 32.63 68.93
C ILE A 20 -30.32 31.25 68.28
N ILE A 21 -30.94 30.28 68.96
CA ILE A 21 -31.17 28.95 68.38
C ILE A 21 -32.11 29.02 67.18
N GLN A 22 -33.20 29.79 67.26
CA GLN A 22 -34.13 29.93 66.14
C GLN A 22 -33.46 30.58 64.93
N ALA A 23 -32.67 31.64 65.14
CA ALA A 23 -31.90 32.28 64.08
C ALA A 23 -30.88 31.32 63.44
N ARG A 24 -30.18 30.53 64.27
CA ARG A 24 -29.22 29.53 63.79
C ARG A 24 -29.91 28.40 63.03
N ASN A 25 -31.00 27.85 63.56
CA ASN A 25 -31.77 26.79 62.91
C ASN A 25 -32.35 27.27 61.57
N ASN A 26 -32.86 28.51 61.50
CA ASN A 26 -33.35 29.09 60.26
C ASN A 26 -32.22 29.29 59.23
N THR A 27 -31.02 29.64 59.67
CA THR A 27 -29.84 29.78 58.80
C THR A 27 -29.37 28.42 58.27
N GLU A 28 -29.33 27.39 59.12
CA GLU A 28 -28.98 26.02 58.73
C GLU A 28 -30.04 25.42 57.78
N LEU A 29 -31.34 25.70 57.99
CA LEU A 29 -32.41 25.32 57.07
C LEU A 29 -32.24 25.97 55.70
N GLN A 30 -31.91 27.26 55.64
CA GLN A 30 -31.66 27.92 54.36
C GLN A 30 -30.46 27.32 53.64
N SER A 31 -29.37 27.05 54.37
CA SER A 31 -28.19 26.39 53.81
C SER A 31 -28.50 24.99 53.27
N LEU A 32 -29.37 24.22 53.94
CA LEU A 32 -29.79 22.90 53.45
C LEU A 32 -30.65 23.00 52.19
N ILE A 33 -31.54 24.01 52.10
CA ILE A 33 -32.34 24.27 50.90
C ILE A 33 -31.42 24.63 49.71
N ASP A 34 -30.43 25.48 49.94
CA ASP A 34 -29.49 25.90 48.90
C ASP A 34 -28.63 24.72 48.41
N LEU A 35 -28.17 23.86 49.33
CA LEU A 35 -27.44 22.64 48.99
C LEU A 35 -28.31 21.62 48.25
N ASP A 36 -29.59 21.48 48.59
CA ASP A 36 -30.52 20.60 47.88
C ASP A 36 -30.78 21.08 46.44
N ALA A 37 -30.90 22.41 46.26
CA ALA A 37 -31.01 23.02 44.95
C ALA A 37 -29.74 22.79 44.10
N GLU A 38 -28.55 23.00 44.67
CA GLU A 38 -27.27 22.76 43.99
C GLU A 38 -27.08 21.28 43.66
N LEU A 39 -27.42 20.37 44.58
CA LEU A 39 -27.34 18.93 44.37
C LEU A 39 -28.31 18.45 43.28
N THR A 40 -29.49 19.06 43.19
CA THR A 40 -30.45 18.76 42.13
C THR A 40 -29.93 19.21 40.77
N GLU A 41 -29.37 20.42 40.69
CA GLU A 41 -28.82 20.96 39.45
C GLU A 41 -27.58 20.19 38.97
N THR A 42 -26.67 19.86 39.88
CA THR A 42 -25.48 19.04 39.56
C THR A 42 -25.85 17.63 39.10
N ARG A 43 -26.89 17.02 39.69
CA ARG A 43 -27.41 15.73 39.21
C ARG A 43 -28.00 15.83 37.81
N ARG A 44 -28.70 16.93 37.49
CA ARG A 44 -29.26 17.18 36.16
C ARG A 44 -28.14 17.33 35.13
N ALA A 45 -27.15 18.18 35.41
CA ALA A 45 -26.00 18.39 34.53
C ALA A 45 -25.22 17.09 34.31
N LEU A 46 -24.96 16.32 35.37
CA LEU A 46 -24.27 15.04 35.26
C LEU A 46 -25.04 14.04 34.39
N ALA A 47 -26.38 13.99 34.50
CA ALA A 47 -27.19 13.12 33.67
C ALA A 47 -27.14 13.51 32.18
N GLU A 48 -27.12 14.81 31.88
CA GLU A 48 -26.96 15.34 30.52
C GLU A 48 -25.58 15.01 29.95
N ASP A 49 -24.51 15.23 30.74
CA ASP A 49 -23.14 14.92 30.34
C ASP A 49 -22.93 13.42 30.10
N MET A 50 -23.51 12.56 30.95
CA MET A 50 -23.45 11.11 30.74
C MET A 50 -24.18 10.70 29.46
N ALA A 51 -25.35 11.26 29.17
CA ALA A 51 -26.09 10.96 27.95
C ALA A 51 -25.33 11.41 26.69
N LEU A 52 -24.70 12.58 26.74
CA LEU A 52 -23.84 13.06 25.64
C LEU A 52 -22.63 12.14 25.45
N ALA A 53 -21.94 11.78 26.54
CA ALA A 53 -20.77 10.91 26.48
C ALA A 53 -21.11 9.50 25.95
N GLU A 54 -22.29 8.96 26.27
CA GLU A 54 -22.77 7.69 25.71
C GLU A 54 -23.06 7.81 24.21
N ALA A 55 -23.70 8.91 23.77
CA ALA A 55 -23.96 9.17 22.36
C ALA A 55 -22.65 9.34 21.56
N GLU A 56 -21.68 10.06 22.10
CA GLU A 56 -20.35 10.23 21.49
C GLU A 56 -19.59 8.90 21.40
N LYS A 57 -19.64 8.06 22.44
CA LYS A 57 -19.05 6.72 22.40
C LYS A 57 -19.69 5.84 21.33
N ALA A 58 -21.02 5.88 21.20
CA ALA A 58 -21.72 5.12 20.17
C ALA A 58 -21.32 5.58 18.76
N ALA A 59 -21.28 6.90 18.53
CA ALA A 59 -20.84 7.47 17.25
C ALA A 59 -19.37 7.15 16.94
N ALA A 60 -18.49 7.18 17.95
CA ALA A 60 -17.08 6.82 17.79
C ALA A 60 -16.91 5.32 17.46
N GLN A 61 -17.70 4.45 18.09
CA GLN A 61 -17.69 3.01 17.79
C GLN A 61 -18.17 2.75 16.36
N GLU A 62 -19.26 3.38 15.94
CA GLU A 62 -19.77 3.26 14.56
C GLU A 62 -18.72 3.73 13.54
N ALA A 63 -18.08 4.86 13.76
CA ALA A 63 -17.02 5.36 12.89
C ALA A 63 -15.80 4.42 12.82
N LEU A 64 -15.45 3.75 13.94
CA LEU A 64 -14.39 2.74 13.96
C LEU A 64 -14.78 1.51 13.15
N ASP A 65 -16.01 1.03 13.32
CA ASP A 65 -16.51 -0.16 12.60
C ASP A 65 -16.58 0.11 11.09
N GLU A 66 -17.01 1.32 10.68
CA GLU A 66 -16.96 1.75 9.27
C GLU A 66 -15.52 1.81 8.73
N ALA A 67 -14.58 2.35 9.50
CA ALA A 67 -13.18 2.41 9.08
C ALA A 67 -12.55 1.02 8.93
N ILE A 68 -12.90 0.08 9.82
CA ILE A 68 -12.47 -1.32 9.72
C ILE A 68 -13.06 -1.96 8.46
N ALA A 69 -14.36 -1.83 8.24
CA ALA A 69 -15.03 -2.38 7.05
C ALA A 69 -14.44 -1.81 5.74
N ALA A 70 -14.14 -0.51 5.69
CA ALA A 70 -13.49 0.12 4.55
C ALA A 70 -12.10 -0.43 4.29
N ARG A 71 -11.30 -0.66 5.36
CA ARG A 71 -9.98 -1.27 5.26
C ARG A 71 -10.06 -2.71 4.76
N GLU A 72 -10.99 -3.51 5.29
CA GLU A 72 -11.19 -4.90 4.86
C GLU A 72 -11.63 -4.98 3.40
N ALA A 73 -12.52 -4.09 2.96
CA ALA A 73 -12.95 -4.01 1.56
C ALA A 73 -11.79 -3.65 0.63
N LEU A 74 -10.94 -2.69 1.01
CA LEU A 74 -9.75 -2.33 0.24
C LEU A 74 -8.77 -3.52 0.15
N GLN A 75 -8.51 -4.21 1.26
CA GLN A 75 -7.65 -5.40 1.28
C GLN A 75 -8.22 -6.55 0.45
N ALA A 76 -9.54 -6.72 0.42
CA ALA A 76 -10.20 -7.70 -0.45
C ALA A 76 -10.04 -7.32 -1.93
N ALA A 77 -10.19 -6.04 -2.28
CA ALA A 77 -10.00 -5.54 -3.64
C ALA A 77 -8.56 -5.76 -4.14
N ILE A 78 -7.56 -5.46 -3.30
CA ILE A 78 -6.14 -5.70 -3.62
C ILE A 78 -5.88 -7.18 -3.89
N ARG A 79 -6.35 -8.08 -3.01
CA ARG A 79 -6.18 -9.53 -3.19
C ARG A 79 -6.86 -10.04 -4.47
N ALA A 80 -8.07 -9.55 -4.77
CA ALA A 80 -8.77 -9.92 -5.99
C ALA A 80 -8.03 -9.46 -7.24
N GLN A 81 -7.42 -8.27 -7.21
CA GLN A 81 -6.58 -7.77 -8.29
C GLN A 81 -5.32 -8.62 -8.45
N GLU A 82 -4.60 -8.93 -7.37
CA GLU A 82 -3.42 -9.80 -7.39
C GLU A 82 -3.72 -11.22 -7.90
N GLU A 83 -4.89 -11.78 -7.56
CA GLU A 83 -5.37 -13.06 -8.09
C GLU A 83 -5.67 -13.00 -9.59
N ALA A 84 -6.35 -11.95 -10.04
CA ALA A 84 -6.60 -11.75 -11.47
C ALA A 84 -5.28 -11.60 -12.25
N GLU A 85 -4.35 -10.80 -11.75
CA GLU A 85 -3.03 -10.61 -12.36
C GLU A 85 -2.20 -11.91 -12.35
N ARG A 86 -2.31 -12.75 -11.30
CA ARG A 86 -1.69 -14.09 -11.28
C ARG A 86 -2.31 -15.00 -12.33
N ALA A 87 -3.63 -15.05 -12.42
CA ALA A 87 -4.33 -15.89 -13.40
C ALA A 87 -4.02 -15.46 -14.84
N GLU A 88 -3.93 -14.16 -15.12
CA GLU A 88 -3.48 -13.66 -16.43
C GLU A 88 -2.04 -14.08 -16.73
N ARG A 89 -1.11 -13.94 -15.78
CA ARG A 89 0.28 -14.40 -15.94
C ARG A 89 0.39 -15.90 -16.19
N GLU A 90 -0.37 -16.72 -15.46
CA GLU A 90 -0.37 -18.18 -15.66
C GLU A 90 -0.92 -18.56 -17.04
N ARG A 91 -1.97 -17.88 -17.51
CA ARG A 91 -2.48 -18.05 -18.88
C ARG A 91 -1.46 -17.64 -19.93
N ALA A 92 -0.76 -16.51 -19.71
CA ALA A 92 0.30 -16.04 -20.58
C ALA A 92 1.41 -17.09 -20.75
N LEU A 93 1.84 -17.70 -19.64
CA LEU A 93 2.85 -18.75 -19.65
C LEU A 93 2.35 -20.03 -20.33
N ALA A 94 1.07 -20.37 -20.15
CA ALA A 94 0.47 -21.52 -20.83
C ALA A 94 0.40 -21.29 -22.35
N GLU A 95 0.01 -20.09 -22.79
CA GLU A 95 0.02 -19.69 -24.21
C GLU A 95 1.45 -19.64 -24.77
N ALA A 96 2.40 -19.08 -24.04
CA ALA A 96 3.81 -19.06 -24.44
C ALA A 96 4.37 -20.48 -24.63
N ARG A 97 4.00 -21.43 -23.75
CA ARG A 97 4.37 -22.85 -23.91
C ARG A 97 3.65 -23.50 -25.09
N ALA A 98 2.39 -23.14 -25.35
CA ALA A 98 1.64 -23.67 -26.47
C ALA A 98 2.22 -23.23 -27.83
N HIS A 99 2.78 -22.02 -27.88
CA HIS A 99 3.38 -21.41 -29.07
C HIS A 99 4.93 -21.41 -29.02
N GLU A 100 5.53 -22.26 -28.20
CA GLU A 100 6.98 -22.35 -28.08
C GLU A 100 7.62 -22.67 -29.44
N GLY A 101 8.61 -21.87 -29.84
CA GLY A 101 9.29 -21.99 -31.14
C GLY A 101 8.57 -21.30 -32.30
N GLU A 102 7.38 -20.72 -32.10
CA GLU A 102 6.77 -19.85 -33.10
C GLU A 102 7.52 -18.51 -33.21
N THR A 103 7.48 -17.92 -34.40
CA THR A 103 8.14 -16.65 -34.69
C THR A 103 7.12 -15.57 -35.04
N PHE A 104 7.37 -14.34 -34.60
CA PHE A 104 6.53 -13.19 -34.87
C PHE A 104 7.37 -11.94 -35.14
N THR A 105 6.74 -10.93 -35.76
CA THR A 105 7.38 -9.64 -36.02
C THR A 105 7.14 -8.69 -34.84
N THR A 106 8.21 -8.15 -34.27
CA THR A 106 8.18 -7.24 -33.11
C THR A 106 7.85 -5.80 -33.51
N ALA A 107 7.67 -4.91 -32.54
CA ALA A 107 7.39 -3.50 -32.81
C ALA A 107 8.57 -2.80 -33.51
N SER A 108 9.81 -3.23 -33.25
CA SER A 108 11.03 -2.80 -33.94
C SER A 108 11.15 -3.36 -35.37
N GLY A 109 10.24 -4.23 -35.80
CA GLY A 109 10.25 -4.88 -37.12
C GLY A 109 11.19 -6.08 -37.21
N GLN A 110 11.64 -6.61 -36.08
CA GLN A 110 12.52 -7.78 -36.02
C GLN A 110 11.72 -9.08 -35.90
N GLN A 111 12.35 -10.20 -36.25
CA GLN A 111 11.78 -11.51 -35.97
C GLN A 111 12.25 -11.97 -34.59
N ALA A 112 11.29 -12.25 -33.71
CA ALA A 112 11.53 -12.87 -32.41
C ALA A 112 10.88 -14.25 -32.36
N THR A 113 11.46 -15.16 -31.58
CA THR A 113 10.94 -16.50 -31.31
C THR A 113 10.42 -16.54 -29.88
N ILE A 114 9.32 -17.25 -29.65
CA ILE A 114 8.82 -17.48 -28.30
C ILE A 114 9.66 -18.59 -27.65
N GLU A 115 10.43 -18.23 -26.62
CA GLU A 115 11.26 -19.15 -25.85
C GLU A 115 10.82 -19.14 -24.39
N VAL A 116 10.42 -20.29 -23.85
CA VAL A 116 9.99 -20.42 -22.45
C VAL A 116 11.08 -21.12 -21.67
N PRO A 117 11.52 -20.59 -20.50
CA PRO A 117 12.48 -21.30 -19.67
C PRO A 117 11.92 -22.66 -19.25
N PRO A 118 12.75 -23.72 -19.19
CA PRO A 118 12.34 -24.93 -18.50
C PRO A 118 11.95 -24.55 -17.07
N SER A 119 10.83 -25.09 -16.57
CA SER A 119 10.41 -24.85 -15.18
C SER A 119 11.60 -25.13 -14.27
N PRO A 120 11.93 -24.23 -13.33
CA PRO A 120 13.03 -24.50 -12.41
C PRO A 120 12.72 -25.82 -11.69
N ASP A 121 13.56 -26.82 -11.90
CA ASP A 121 13.56 -28.02 -11.08
C ASP A 121 13.92 -27.56 -9.67
N ILE A 122 13.03 -27.80 -8.70
CA ILE A 122 13.25 -27.45 -7.30
C ILE A 122 14.30 -28.42 -6.76
N GLY A 123 15.57 -28.18 -7.11
CA GLY A 123 16.59 -29.21 -7.00
C GLY A 123 17.98 -28.83 -7.50
N ALA A 124 18.46 -27.59 -7.31
CA ALA A 124 19.91 -27.35 -7.37
C ALA A 124 20.33 -26.06 -6.66
N THR A 125 21.17 -26.27 -5.65
CA THR A 125 21.97 -25.29 -4.90
C THR A 125 22.87 -24.41 -5.77
N GLY A 126 22.82 -23.10 -5.51
CA GLY A 126 23.90 -22.14 -5.78
C GLY A 126 23.35 -20.71 -5.84
N GLY A 127 23.74 -19.75 -5.01
CA GLY A 127 24.65 -19.70 -3.88
C GLY A 127 24.60 -18.27 -3.35
N GLY A 128 24.47 -18.11 -2.02
CA GLY A 128 24.80 -16.89 -1.29
C GLY A 128 23.96 -15.65 -1.57
N SER A 129 22.89 -15.45 -0.80
CA SER A 129 22.97 -14.49 0.30
C SER A 129 21.76 -14.67 1.22
N SER A 130 22.04 -14.86 2.50
CA SER A 130 21.07 -14.69 3.56
C SER A 130 20.55 -13.24 3.51
N SER A 131 19.37 -13.05 2.94
CA SER A 131 18.48 -12.03 3.49
C SER A 131 17.17 -12.74 3.75
N THR A 132 16.82 -12.86 5.03
CA THR A 132 15.43 -12.90 5.45
C THR A 132 14.72 -11.83 4.64
N ALA A 133 13.96 -12.23 3.62
CA ALA A 133 13.03 -11.35 2.96
C ALA A 133 12.22 -10.68 4.07
N PRO A 134 12.06 -9.34 4.08
CA PRO A 134 11.28 -8.70 5.10
C PRO A 134 9.89 -9.30 5.05
N THR A 135 9.48 -9.98 6.14
CA THR A 135 8.14 -10.56 6.31
C THR A 135 7.04 -9.50 6.38
N ASP A 136 7.38 -8.24 6.20
CA ASP A 136 6.47 -7.11 6.14
C ASP A 136 6.65 -6.37 4.79
N PRO A 137 5.68 -6.45 3.86
CA PRO A 137 5.75 -5.73 2.59
C PRO A 137 5.81 -4.20 2.78
N ALA A 138 5.48 -3.68 3.97
CA ALA A 138 5.62 -2.27 4.34
C ALA A 138 7.07 -1.84 4.66
N SER A 139 8.04 -2.75 4.70
CA SER A 139 9.44 -2.46 5.09
C SER A 139 10.48 -2.64 3.97
N ILE A 140 10.06 -2.78 2.70
CA ILE A 140 11.01 -2.77 1.59
C ILE A 140 11.52 -1.35 1.41
N THR A 141 12.79 -1.11 1.74
CA THR A 141 13.43 0.18 1.45
C THR A 141 13.77 0.26 -0.04
N ARG A 142 13.83 1.49 -0.56
CA ARG A 142 14.28 1.76 -1.93
C ARG A 142 15.65 1.13 -2.17
N GLU A 143 16.57 1.28 -1.22
CA GLU A 143 17.93 0.77 -1.34
C GLU A 143 17.95 -0.76 -1.46
N TYR A 144 17.18 -1.47 -0.62
CA TYR A 144 17.09 -2.94 -0.70
C TYR A 144 16.45 -3.39 -2.01
N PHE A 145 15.35 -2.75 -2.43
CA PHE A 145 14.71 -3.06 -3.71
C PHE A 145 15.70 -2.88 -4.87
N VAL A 146 16.36 -1.73 -4.94
CA VAL A 146 17.30 -1.42 -6.01
C VAL A 146 18.47 -2.39 -5.99
N GLU A 147 19.05 -2.70 -4.84
CA GLU A 147 20.16 -3.66 -4.72
C GLU A 147 19.78 -5.06 -5.25
N VAL A 148 18.67 -5.61 -4.77
CA VAL A 148 18.20 -6.95 -5.17
C VAL A 148 17.89 -7.01 -6.66
N TRP A 149 17.15 -6.02 -7.18
CA TRP A 149 16.75 -6.03 -8.58
C TRP A 149 17.90 -5.69 -9.52
N SER A 150 18.85 -4.84 -9.11
CA SER A 150 20.05 -4.58 -9.90
C SER A 150 20.79 -5.87 -10.21
N GLY A 151 21.07 -6.68 -9.19
CA GLY A 151 21.81 -7.94 -9.36
C GLY A 151 21.07 -8.97 -10.23
N ARG A 152 19.74 -9.07 -10.07
CA ARG A 152 18.90 -9.95 -10.90
C ARG A 152 18.91 -9.52 -12.37
N ILE A 153 18.71 -8.23 -12.63
CA ILE A 153 18.67 -7.68 -13.99
C ILE A 153 20.05 -7.75 -14.64
N ASP A 154 21.13 -7.44 -13.92
CA ASP A 154 22.50 -7.57 -14.44
C ASP A 154 22.84 -9.01 -14.83
N SER A 155 22.39 -9.98 -14.03
CA SER A 155 22.57 -11.40 -14.36
C SER A 155 21.84 -11.78 -15.65
N TYR A 156 20.61 -11.28 -15.82
CA TYR A 156 19.81 -11.50 -17.03
C TYR A 156 20.40 -10.81 -18.28
N LEU A 157 20.98 -9.62 -18.11
CA LEU A 157 21.56 -8.82 -19.20
C LEU A 157 23.03 -9.17 -19.49
N ALA A 158 23.63 -10.10 -18.75
CA ALA A 158 25.04 -10.45 -18.89
C ALA A 158 25.44 -10.77 -20.35
N GLY A 159 26.55 -10.17 -20.80
CA GLY A 159 27.07 -10.37 -22.15
C GLY A 159 26.36 -9.57 -23.25
N SER A 160 25.31 -8.81 -22.93
CA SER A 160 24.63 -7.91 -23.89
C SER A 160 25.17 -6.47 -23.85
N PRO A 161 24.82 -5.62 -24.82
CA PRO A 161 25.12 -4.18 -24.75
C PRO A 161 24.50 -3.46 -23.55
N LEU A 162 23.46 -4.03 -22.94
CA LEU A 162 22.83 -3.52 -21.71
C LEU A 162 23.43 -4.10 -20.43
N ALA A 163 24.48 -4.93 -20.50
CA ALA A 163 25.13 -5.48 -19.32
C ALA A 163 25.68 -4.37 -18.40
N GLY A 164 25.44 -4.48 -17.09
CA GLY A 164 25.86 -3.50 -16.09
C GLY A 164 24.90 -2.33 -15.88
N TYR A 165 23.75 -2.32 -16.57
CA TYR A 165 22.71 -1.30 -16.39
C TYR A 165 21.55 -1.76 -15.49
N GLY A 166 21.68 -2.87 -14.76
CA GLY A 166 20.67 -3.37 -13.83
C GLY A 166 20.22 -2.32 -12.81
N TYR A 167 21.15 -1.50 -12.32
CA TYR A 167 20.84 -0.37 -11.44
C TYR A 167 19.88 0.65 -12.08
N ALA A 168 20.12 1.06 -13.32
CA ALA A 168 19.28 2.04 -14.01
C ALA A 168 17.84 1.52 -14.19
N PHE A 169 17.69 0.23 -14.51
CA PHE A 169 16.38 -0.41 -14.60
C PHE A 169 15.69 -0.50 -13.24
N ALA A 170 16.39 -1.02 -12.22
CA ALA A 170 15.83 -1.22 -10.89
C ALA A 170 15.44 0.12 -10.23
N GLU A 171 16.28 1.14 -10.38
CA GLU A 171 16.00 2.47 -9.86
C GLU A 171 14.80 3.12 -10.55
N ALA A 172 14.74 3.07 -11.88
CA ALA A 172 13.60 3.61 -12.61
C ALA A 172 12.30 2.83 -12.31
N ALA A 173 12.39 1.51 -12.17
CA ALA A 173 11.25 0.67 -11.80
C ALA A 173 10.66 1.07 -10.45
N TRP A 174 11.52 1.32 -9.46
CA TRP A 174 11.10 1.87 -8.17
C TRP A 174 10.47 3.25 -8.31
N ASP A 175 11.16 4.18 -8.97
CA ASP A 175 10.75 5.59 -9.05
C ASP A 175 9.41 5.77 -9.79
N TYR A 176 9.08 4.89 -10.75
CA TYR A 176 7.84 4.94 -11.53
C TYR A 176 6.81 3.86 -11.18
N GLY A 177 7.12 2.99 -10.20
CA GLY A 177 6.23 1.90 -9.77
C GLY A 177 5.98 0.84 -10.85
N VAL A 178 6.95 0.59 -11.73
CA VAL A 178 6.85 -0.39 -12.83
C VAL A 178 7.49 -1.71 -12.42
N ASP A 179 6.93 -2.85 -12.85
CA ASP A 179 7.52 -4.17 -12.65
C ASP A 179 8.96 -4.18 -13.21
N PRO A 180 9.98 -4.40 -12.36
CA PRO A 180 11.39 -4.28 -12.73
C PRO A 180 11.82 -5.28 -13.82
N ARG A 181 11.04 -6.33 -14.07
CA ARG A 181 11.31 -7.33 -15.11
C ARG A 181 10.84 -6.89 -16.49
N TRP A 182 9.84 -6.02 -16.55
CA TRP A 182 9.10 -5.75 -17.80
C TRP A 182 9.96 -5.03 -18.84
N SER A 183 10.61 -3.93 -18.45
CA SER A 183 11.46 -3.16 -19.37
C SER A 183 12.70 -3.94 -19.86
N PRO A 184 13.42 -4.72 -19.02
CA PRO A 184 14.44 -5.66 -19.49
C PRO A 184 13.90 -6.74 -20.44
N ALA A 185 12.74 -7.33 -20.15
CA ALA A 185 12.13 -8.35 -21.00
C ALA A 185 11.80 -7.81 -22.41
N ILE A 186 11.20 -6.62 -22.48
CA ILE A 186 10.93 -5.95 -23.76
C ILE A 186 12.24 -5.72 -24.53
N SER A 187 13.32 -5.33 -23.85
CA SER A 187 14.61 -5.11 -24.52
C SER A 187 15.15 -6.38 -25.18
N CYS A 188 14.87 -7.55 -24.62
CA CYS A 188 15.22 -8.83 -25.22
C CYS A 188 14.42 -9.11 -26.48
N ILE A 189 13.09 -8.99 -26.38
CA ILE A 189 12.19 -9.23 -27.52
C ILE A 189 12.52 -8.29 -28.68
N GLU A 190 12.66 -7.00 -28.39
CA GLU A 190 12.71 -5.96 -29.41
C GLU A 190 14.09 -5.75 -30.03
N SER A 191 15.16 -6.21 -29.37
CA SER A 191 16.53 -5.95 -29.85
C SER A 191 17.58 -6.97 -29.40
N SER A 192 17.17 -8.11 -28.85
CA SER A 192 18.09 -9.06 -28.20
C SER A 192 18.96 -8.37 -27.15
N LYS A 193 18.34 -7.63 -26.21
CA LYS A 193 19.00 -6.93 -25.10
C LYS A 193 19.98 -5.85 -25.58
N GLY A 194 19.62 -5.17 -26.67
CA GLY A 194 20.37 -4.06 -27.24
C GLY A 194 21.33 -4.42 -28.38
N PHE A 195 21.46 -5.68 -28.77
CA PHE A 195 22.32 -6.07 -29.90
C PHE A 195 21.84 -5.54 -31.25
N TYR A 196 20.53 -5.52 -31.45
CA TYR A 196 19.90 -5.13 -32.70
C TYR A 196 18.88 -4.03 -32.43
N CYS A 197 19.36 -2.84 -32.09
CA CYS A 197 18.47 -1.73 -31.78
C CYS A 197 17.78 -1.18 -33.04
N PHE A 198 16.56 -0.66 -32.86
CA PHE A 198 15.85 0.08 -33.91
C PHE A 198 16.60 1.38 -34.29
N GLU A 199 17.13 2.07 -33.28
CA GLU A 199 17.97 3.27 -33.37
C GLU A 199 19.06 3.20 -32.29
N PRO A 200 20.16 3.97 -32.37
CA PRO A 200 21.16 4.01 -31.30
C PRO A 200 20.54 4.24 -29.92
N TYR A 201 20.91 3.39 -28.95
CA TYR A 201 20.39 3.41 -27.59
C TYR A 201 18.85 3.21 -27.47
N ASN A 202 18.23 2.54 -28.45
CA ASN A 202 16.82 2.20 -28.43
C ASN A 202 16.60 0.70 -28.50
N ALA A 203 16.68 0.05 -27.34
CA ALA A 203 16.52 -1.39 -27.21
C ALA A 203 15.05 -1.86 -27.26
N TRP A 204 14.08 -0.95 -27.32
CA TRP A 204 12.65 -1.26 -27.12
C TRP A 204 11.78 -1.02 -28.36
N GLY A 205 12.36 -0.57 -29.47
CA GLY A 205 11.61 -0.35 -30.71
C GLY A 205 10.62 0.82 -30.66
N TRP A 206 10.76 1.75 -29.71
CA TRP A 206 9.88 2.93 -29.67
C TRP A 206 10.24 3.94 -30.74
N PHE A 207 9.26 4.36 -31.52
CA PHE A 207 9.42 5.42 -32.52
C PHE A 207 9.64 6.83 -31.93
N ALA A 208 9.74 6.95 -30.61
CA ALA A 208 10.06 8.19 -29.92
C ALA A 208 11.57 8.29 -29.65
N TYR A 209 12.10 9.51 -29.70
CA TYR A 209 13.48 9.76 -29.26
C TYR A 209 13.60 9.61 -27.74
N LEU A 210 14.38 8.63 -27.30
CA LEU A 210 14.56 8.30 -25.88
C LEU A 210 15.79 8.96 -25.24
N GLY A 211 16.80 9.31 -26.04
CA GLY A 211 18.08 9.83 -25.54
C GLY A 211 19.27 9.41 -26.41
N SER A 212 20.49 9.64 -25.89
CA SER A 212 21.76 9.34 -26.59
C SER A 212 22.69 8.42 -25.78
N ASP A 213 22.18 7.80 -24.72
CA ASP A 213 22.92 6.87 -23.87
C ASP A 213 21.96 5.89 -23.18
N TRP A 214 22.48 4.76 -22.72
CA TRP A 214 21.67 3.70 -22.12
C TRP A 214 20.96 4.13 -20.82
N ASP A 215 21.62 4.84 -19.91
CA ASP A 215 20.99 5.22 -18.63
C ASP A 215 19.77 6.13 -18.88
N THR A 216 19.95 7.17 -19.72
CA THR A 216 18.87 8.09 -20.09
C THR A 216 17.71 7.35 -20.76
N THR A 217 18.01 6.46 -21.71
CA THR A 217 16.99 5.79 -22.52
C THR A 217 16.24 4.72 -21.73
N ILE A 218 16.91 4.00 -20.82
CA ILE A 218 16.29 3.07 -19.87
C ILE A 218 15.26 3.79 -19.00
N ARG A 219 15.66 4.89 -18.37
CA ARG A 219 14.78 5.66 -17.49
C ARG A 219 13.61 6.27 -18.25
N ALA A 220 13.86 6.75 -19.48
CA ALA A 220 12.82 7.28 -20.35
C ALA A 220 11.81 6.20 -20.77
N HIS A 221 12.27 4.99 -21.08
CA HIS A 221 11.41 3.87 -21.42
C HIS A 221 10.53 3.45 -20.22
N VAL A 222 11.12 3.24 -19.04
CA VAL A 222 10.37 2.85 -17.84
C VAL A 222 9.31 3.90 -17.47
N ARG A 223 9.67 5.19 -17.52
CA ARG A 223 8.70 6.29 -17.35
C ARG A 223 7.57 6.24 -18.38
N GLY A 224 7.90 5.98 -19.64
CA GLY A 224 6.91 5.91 -20.71
C GLY A 224 5.95 4.72 -20.55
N LEU A 225 6.42 3.59 -19.99
CA LEU A 225 5.56 2.46 -19.64
C LEU A 225 4.51 2.90 -18.61
N ALA A 226 4.93 3.50 -17.50
CA ALA A 226 4.02 4.00 -16.47
C ALA A 226 2.98 4.99 -17.02
N ASN A 227 3.40 5.88 -17.93
CA ASN A 227 2.53 6.91 -18.49
C ASN A 227 1.57 6.41 -19.59
N GLY A 228 1.97 5.38 -20.33
CA GLY A 228 1.31 5.00 -21.59
C GLY A 228 0.73 3.59 -21.62
N TYR A 229 1.27 2.67 -20.81
CA TYR A 229 0.98 1.24 -20.90
C TYR A 229 0.53 0.64 -19.57
N GLY A 230 0.94 1.22 -18.45
CA GLY A 230 0.62 0.76 -17.10
C GLY A 230 1.88 0.41 -16.31
N TYR A 231 1.70 -0.37 -15.24
CA TYR A 231 2.77 -0.68 -14.28
C TYR A 231 3.34 -2.10 -14.43
N THR A 232 2.67 -2.98 -15.16
CA THR A 232 3.16 -4.32 -15.47
C THR A 232 2.60 -4.81 -16.81
N LEU A 233 3.10 -5.94 -17.28
CA LEU A 233 2.64 -6.58 -18.51
C LEU A 233 1.16 -6.99 -18.39
N THR A 234 0.33 -6.45 -19.29
CA THR A 234 -1.08 -6.83 -19.46
C THR A 234 -1.33 -7.12 -20.94
N TRP A 235 -2.41 -7.85 -21.25
CA TRP A 235 -2.81 -8.08 -22.64
C TRP A 235 -3.05 -6.76 -23.38
N ALA A 236 -3.74 -5.81 -22.73
CA ALA A 236 -4.00 -4.49 -23.31
C ALA A 236 -2.71 -3.70 -23.61
N ALA A 237 -1.72 -3.77 -22.71
CA ALA A 237 -0.42 -3.15 -22.95
C ALA A 237 0.30 -3.80 -24.14
N ALA A 238 0.29 -5.13 -24.23
CA ALA A 238 0.90 -5.87 -25.33
C ALA A 238 0.24 -5.58 -26.69
N SER A 239 -1.09 -5.62 -26.77
CA SER A 239 -1.83 -5.28 -27.99
C SER A 239 -1.60 -3.83 -28.43
N ARG A 240 -1.33 -2.92 -27.49
CA ARG A 240 -0.94 -1.54 -27.81
C ARG A 240 0.51 -1.45 -28.28
N TYR A 241 1.41 -2.22 -27.67
CA TYR A 241 2.84 -2.18 -27.94
C TYR A 241 3.19 -2.79 -29.30
N CYS A 242 2.67 -3.99 -29.58
CA CYS A 242 2.92 -4.75 -30.80
C CYS A 242 1.63 -5.47 -31.27
N PRO A 243 0.74 -4.79 -32.02
CA PRO A 243 -0.50 -5.40 -32.50
C PRO A 243 -0.24 -6.64 -33.39
N PRO A 244 -1.00 -7.75 -33.27
CA PRO A 244 -2.23 -7.93 -32.47
C PRO A 244 -2.00 -8.12 -30.96
N GLY A 245 -0.78 -8.44 -30.53
CA GLY A 245 -0.36 -8.46 -29.12
C GLY A 245 -0.12 -9.85 -28.54
N ASP A 246 -0.76 -10.90 -29.05
CA ASP A 246 -0.80 -12.21 -28.38
C ASP A 246 0.59 -12.87 -28.30
N ALA A 247 1.28 -13.00 -29.43
CA ALA A 247 2.63 -13.58 -29.49
C ALA A 247 3.66 -12.73 -28.71
N TRP A 248 3.53 -11.41 -28.78
CA TRP A 248 4.40 -10.48 -28.05
C TRP A 248 4.17 -10.55 -26.54
N TYR A 249 2.92 -10.64 -26.10
CA TYR A 249 2.53 -10.83 -24.70
C TYR A 249 3.14 -12.11 -24.15
N ALA A 250 2.97 -13.23 -24.87
CA ALA A 250 3.51 -14.53 -24.50
C ALA A 250 5.05 -14.52 -24.40
N ALA A 251 5.74 -13.96 -25.40
CA ALA A 251 7.19 -13.81 -25.39
C ALA A 251 7.67 -12.94 -24.21
N CYS A 252 6.98 -11.83 -23.93
CA CYS A 252 7.35 -10.92 -22.84
C CYS A 252 7.14 -11.57 -21.48
N ALA A 253 6.03 -12.29 -21.30
CA ALA A 253 5.76 -13.03 -20.08
C ALA A 253 6.83 -14.10 -19.82
N ALA A 254 7.31 -14.77 -20.87
CA ALA A 254 8.38 -15.75 -20.77
C ALA A 254 9.73 -15.10 -20.40
N GLU A 255 10.10 -13.99 -21.05
CA GLU A 255 11.31 -13.23 -20.74
C GLU A 255 11.33 -12.69 -19.30
N MET A 256 10.18 -12.28 -18.78
CA MET A 256 10.07 -11.86 -17.38
C MET A 256 10.41 -13.01 -16.40
N GLN A 257 10.17 -14.28 -16.75
CA GLN A 257 10.57 -15.43 -15.93
C GLN A 257 12.09 -15.63 -15.90
N TYR A 258 12.79 -15.34 -17.01
CA TYR A 258 14.25 -15.38 -17.05
C TYR A 258 14.89 -14.29 -16.19
N VAL A 259 14.25 -13.13 -16.02
CA VAL A 259 14.72 -12.08 -15.09
C VAL A 259 14.55 -12.53 -13.64
N TRP A 260 13.33 -12.95 -13.28
CA TRP A 260 13.05 -13.58 -11.98
C TRP A 260 11.71 -14.34 -12.01
N PRO A 261 11.68 -15.64 -11.65
CA PRO A 261 10.47 -16.45 -11.66
C PRO A 261 9.35 -15.91 -10.77
N THR A 262 8.09 -16.02 -11.23
CA THR A 262 6.91 -15.51 -10.50
C THR A 262 6.50 -16.31 -9.27
N ASP A 263 6.97 -17.55 -9.13
CA ASP A 263 6.77 -18.42 -7.95
C ASP A 263 7.68 -18.04 -6.77
N GLN A 264 8.55 -17.06 -6.96
CA GLN A 264 9.48 -16.54 -5.95
C GLN A 264 9.25 -15.06 -5.60
N LEU A 265 8.04 -14.55 -5.86
CA LEU A 265 7.54 -13.24 -5.39
C LEU A 265 6.56 -13.48 -4.24
#